data_AF-A0A6T9Y2Q4-F1
#
_entry.id   AF-A0A6T9Y2Q4-F1
#
_cell.length_a   1.000
_cell.length_b   1.000
_cell.length_c   1.000
_cell.angle_alpha   90.00
_cell.angle_beta   90.00
_cell.angle_gamma   90.00
#
_symmetry.space_group_name_H-M   'P 1'
#
loop_
_entity.id
_entity.type
_entity.pdbx_description
1 polymer ?
#
loop_
_entity_poly.entity_id
_entity_poly.type
_entity_poly.pdbx_seq_one_letter_code
_entity_poly.pdbx_strand_id
1 'polypeptide(L)'
;MFRCKQFTVAQDKCAMKVNTDSLILGSWANLRADISHAPRILDIGTGSGILALMMAQKAEGFYPLSGGDLELDSHGADSSSAGSTEKKSAEKESTSSFVSSGESLLSNNNNTAGVDAIKIDAIEIDKDAAAQAAVNFKNSKWAGQLHIHNCDVAGFEPAYLYDTIISNPPYFESPAKLSKAYNKQNYNRSVARQTFTLSPNELFNASSALLIESGQMYCVYPASMEADIIKTAASHGLFLEAMLYVQHTSDKDPYLCAFRFNKVMKNADGGHADCTAYADHQLFTTKVANENALVIRDREGNYTNEYKALCQPFYLKF
;
A
#
# COMPACT_ATOMS: atom_id res chain seq x y z
N MET A 1 -5.46 -18.40 12.14
CA MET A 1 -5.43 -17.89 10.75
C MET A 1 -6.54 -16.87 10.57
N PHE A 2 -6.23 -15.69 10.04
CA PHE A 2 -7.19 -14.68 9.62
C PHE A 2 -7.43 -14.81 8.10
N ARG A 3 -8.65 -14.53 7.62
CA ARG A 3 -9.02 -14.74 6.21
C ARG A 3 -9.55 -13.45 5.60
N CYS A 4 -8.80 -12.93 4.62
CA CYS A 4 -9.27 -11.93 3.68
C CYS A 4 -9.96 -12.63 2.49
N LYS A 5 -10.61 -11.85 1.63
CA LYS A 5 -11.26 -12.36 0.42
C LYS A 5 -10.29 -13.14 -0.49
N GLN A 6 -9.11 -12.58 -0.73
CA GLN A 6 -8.15 -13.10 -1.72
C GLN A 6 -6.95 -13.84 -1.11
N PHE A 7 -6.77 -13.79 0.22
CA PHE A 7 -5.61 -14.39 0.88
C PHE A 7 -5.90 -14.71 2.35
N THR A 8 -5.00 -15.48 2.97
CA THR A 8 -5.04 -15.81 4.40
C THR A 8 -3.77 -15.39 5.09
N VAL A 9 -3.86 -15.10 6.38
CA VAL A 9 -2.73 -14.65 7.20
C VAL A 9 -2.63 -15.54 8.44
N ALA A 10 -1.54 -16.30 8.52
CA ALA A 10 -1.09 -16.90 9.77
C ALA A 10 -0.36 -15.84 10.62
N GLN A 11 -0.53 -15.90 11.94
CA GLN A 11 -0.21 -14.79 12.85
C GLN A 11 0.14 -15.27 14.27
N ASP A 12 0.38 -16.57 14.42
CA ASP A 12 0.67 -17.24 15.69
C ASP A 12 2.06 -16.89 16.22
N LYS A 13 2.98 -16.52 15.32
CA LYS A 13 4.34 -16.07 15.65
C LYS A 13 4.50 -14.56 15.77
N CYS A 14 3.44 -13.79 15.53
CA CYS A 14 3.50 -12.33 15.57
C CYS A 14 3.11 -11.80 16.95
N ALA A 15 3.80 -10.76 17.42
CA ALA A 15 3.50 -10.14 18.71
C ALA A 15 2.12 -9.45 18.72
N MET A 16 1.65 -8.98 17.56
CA MET A 16 0.31 -8.43 17.34
C MET A 16 -0.43 -9.28 16.31
N LYS A 17 -1.69 -9.57 16.59
CA LYS A 17 -2.60 -10.18 15.61
C LYS A 17 -3.07 -9.10 14.64
N VAL A 18 -3.51 -9.52 13.45
CA VAL A 18 -4.28 -8.70 12.51
C VAL A 18 -5.37 -7.97 13.28
N ASN A 19 -5.34 -6.63 13.20
CA ASN A 19 -6.26 -5.73 13.87
C ASN A 19 -7.10 -4.95 12.85
N THR A 20 -8.15 -4.29 13.35
CA THR A 20 -9.02 -3.46 12.53
C THR A 20 -8.27 -2.29 11.91
N ASP A 21 -7.27 -1.75 12.61
CA ASP A 21 -6.50 -0.58 12.18
C ASP A 21 -5.72 -0.86 10.89
N SER A 22 -5.08 -2.04 10.77
CA SER A 22 -4.43 -2.48 9.53
C SER A 22 -5.43 -2.66 8.38
N LEU A 23 -6.63 -3.17 8.66
CA LEU A 23 -7.66 -3.30 7.61
C LEU A 23 -8.15 -1.94 7.13
N ILE A 24 -8.37 -0.99 8.04
CA ILE A 24 -8.77 0.38 7.69
C ILE A 24 -7.65 1.06 6.90
N LEU A 25 -6.42 1.05 7.41
CA LEU A 25 -5.27 1.67 6.76
C LEU A 25 -5.02 1.07 5.38
N GLY A 26 -4.95 -0.26 5.28
CA GLY A 26 -4.73 -0.96 4.03
C GLY A 26 -5.88 -0.80 3.04
N SER A 27 -7.11 -0.57 3.49
CA SER A 27 -8.25 -0.23 2.62
C SER A 27 -8.21 1.21 2.12
N TRP A 28 -7.91 2.14 3.03
CA TRP A 28 -7.90 3.59 2.78
C TRP A 28 -6.72 4.05 1.93
N ALA A 29 -5.57 3.37 2.05
CA ALA A 29 -4.40 3.66 1.25
C ALA A 29 -4.69 3.48 -0.24
N ASN A 30 -4.28 4.46 -1.04
CA ASN A 30 -4.39 4.43 -2.49
C ASN A 30 -2.99 4.41 -3.09
N LEU A 31 -2.75 3.44 -3.97
CA LEU A 31 -1.47 3.36 -4.65
C LEU A 31 -1.39 4.49 -5.67
N ARG A 32 -0.29 5.23 -5.62
CA ARG A 32 0.10 6.11 -6.71
C ARG A 32 0.92 5.27 -7.68
N ALA A 33 0.54 5.30 -8.96
CA ALA A 33 1.42 4.83 -10.02
C ALA A 33 1.92 6.03 -10.80
N ASP A 34 3.23 6.07 -10.98
CA ASP A 34 3.81 6.79 -12.10
C ASP A 34 3.61 5.96 -13.38
N ILE A 35 3.41 6.63 -14.51
CA ILE A 35 3.35 5.99 -15.83
C ILE A 35 4.74 5.45 -16.22
N SER A 36 5.81 5.95 -15.58
CA SER A 36 7.19 5.62 -15.91
C SER A 36 7.68 4.25 -15.41
N HIS A 37 7.08 3.70 -14.35
CA HIS A 37 7.44 2.38 -13.81
C HIS A 37 6.31 1.78 -12.95
N ALA A 38 6.33 0.47 -12.73
CA ALA A 38 5.39 -0.15 -11.81
C ALA A 38 5.58 0.34 -10.37
N PRO A 39 4.51 0.38 -9.55
CA PRO A 39 4.59 0.80 -8.16
C PRO A 39 5.61 0.00 -7.34
N ARG A 40 6.47 0.72 -6.62
CA ARG A 40 7.39 0.21 -5.62
C ARG A 40 6.85 0.58 -4.24
N ILE A 41 6.58 -0.44 -3.43
CA ILE A 41 5.90 -0.30 -2.14
C ILE A 41 6.77 -0.87 -1.03
N LEU A 42 6.83 -0.20 0.12
CA LEU A 42 7.50 -0.68 1.32
C LEU A 42 6.53 -0.74 2.51
N ASP A 43 6.50 -1.88 3.20
CA ASP A 43 5.78 -2.07 4.46
C ASP A 43 6.78 -2.11 5.64
N ILE A 44 6.82 -1.06 6.46
CA ILE A 44 7.75 -0.96 7.58
C ILE A 44 7.08 -1.45 8.87
N GLY A 45 7.67 -2.46 9.52
CA GLY A 45 7.06 -3.12 10.67
C GLY A 45 5.93 -4.05 10.22
N THR A 46 6.21 -4.89 9.23
CA THR A 46 5.18 -5.65 8.51
C THR A 46 4.42 -6.66 9.38
N GLY A 47 5.01 -7.10 10.51
CA GLY A 47 4.42 -8.08 11.40
C GLY A 47 4.10 -9.38 10.67
N SER A 48 2.81 -9.67 10.49
CA SER A 48 2.36 -10.86 9.76
C SER A 48 2.33 -10.68 8.23
N GLY A 49 2.66 -9.51 7.69
CA GLY A 49 2.57 -9.24 6.26
C GLY A 49 1.19 -8.78 5.76
N ILE A 50 0.27 -8.39 6.66
CA ILE A 50 -1.11 -8.07 6.27
C ILE A 50 -1.17 -6.86 5.33
N LEU A 51 -0.45 -5.78 5.64
CA LEU A 51 -0.47 -4.56 4.83
C LEU A 51 0.23 -4.81 3.49
N ALA A 52 1.40 -5.44 3.48
CA ALA A 52 2.06 -5.87 2.24
C ALA A 52 1.13 -6.71 1.33
N LEU A 53 0.39 -7.68 1.87
CA LEU A 53 -0.58 -8.47 1.09
C LEU A 53 -1.78 -7.65 0.59
N MET A 54 -2.27 -6.70 1.40
CA MET A 54 -3.33 -5.78 0.97
C MET A 54 -2.86 -4.87 -0.16
N MET A 55 -1.62 -4.37 -0.07
CA MET A 55 -0.99 -3.58 -1.11
C MET A 55 -0.78 -4.40 -2.38
N ALA A 56 -0.38 -5.67 -2.27
CA ALA A 56 -0.27 -6.58 -3.42
C ALA A 56 -1.61 -6.75 -4.14
N GLN A 57 -2.71 -6.94 -3.40
CA GLN A 57 -4.05 -7.02 -3.98
C GLN A 57 -4.47 -5.73 -4.69
N LYS A 58 -4.17 -4.56 -4.11
CA LYS A 58 -4.45 -3.26 -4.75
C LYS A 58 -3.59 -3.05 -6.00
N ALA A 59 -2.36 -3.55 -5.97
CA ALA A 59 -1.42 -3.41 -7.06
C ALA A 59 -1.83 -4.23 -8.30
N GLU A 60 -2.72 -5.23 -8.18
CA GLU A 60 -3.22 -5.99 -9.33
C GLU A 60 -3.87 -5.12 -10.42
N GLY A 61 -4.43 -3.96 -10.06
CA GLY A 61 -4.97 -3.00 -11.04
C GLY A 61 -3.90 -2.24 -11.85
N PHE A 62 -2.62 -2.39 -11.50
CA PHE A 62 -1.49 -1.70 -12.11
C PHE A 62 -0.61 -2.62 -12.97
N TYR A 63 -1.00 -3.88 -13.16
CA TYR A 63 -0.44 -4.65 -14.26
C TYR A 63 -0.73 -3.91 -15.58
N PRO A 64 0.25 -3.77 -16.47
CA PRO A 64 -0.06 -3.28 -17.81
C PRO A 64 -1.10 -4.25 -18.37
N LEU A 65 -2.22 -3.68 -18.85
CA LEU A 65 -3.11 -4.37 -19.77
C LEU A 65 -2.23 -4.99 -20.85
N SER A 66 -1.97 -6.28 -20.73
CA SER A 66 -1.29 -7.04 -21.75
C SER A 66 -2.24 -7.05 -22.94
N GLY A 67 -1.96 -6.15 -23.90
CA GLY A 67 -2.53 -6.07 -25.25
C GLY A 67 -3.94 -6.65 -25.45
N GLY A 68 -4.93 -5.77 -25.55
CA GLY A 68 -6.27 -6.12 -26.03
C GLY A 68 -7.28 -5.08 -25.58
N ASP A 69 -7.97 -4.49 -26.56
CA ASP A 69 -9.20 -3.71 -26.40
C ASP A 69 -9.04 -2.23 -26.00
N LEU A 70 -8.29 -1.49 -26.82
CA LEU A 70 -8.76 -0.17 -27.24
C LEU A 70 -9.73 -0.38 -28.41
N GLU A 71 -11.02 -0.60 -28.11
CA GLU A 71 -12.06 -0.28 -29.08
C GLU A 71 -12.04 1.24 -29.26
N LEU A 72 -11.38 1.68 -30.33
CA LEU A 72 -11.51 3.03 -30.83
C LEU A 72 -12.93 3.17 -31.41
N ASP A 73 -13.83 3.70 -30.59
CA ASP A 73 -15.11 4.24 -31.06
C ASP A 73 -14.84 5.42 -32.01
N SER A 74 -14.74 5.11 -33.30
CA SER A 74 -14.86 6.10 -34.37
C SER A 74 -16.29 6.10 -34.91
N HIS A 75 -17.15 6.93 -34.33
CA HIS A 75 -18.28 7.54 -35.04
C HIS A 75 -17.82 8.91 -35.53
N GLY A 76 -17.97 9.35 -36.77
CA GLY A 76 -18.53 8.77 -37.98
C GLY A 76 -18.41 9.84 -39.08
N ALA A 77 -18.36 9.42 -40.34
CA ALA A 77 -18.84 10.23 -41.46
C ALA A 77 -19.12 9.30 -42.65
N ASP A 78 -20.34 9.46 -43.15
CA ASP A 78 -21.01 8.82 -44.27
C ASP A 78 -20.15 8.39 -45.48
N SER A 79 -20.50 7.24 -46.06
CA SER A 79 -21.24 7.25 -47.33
C SER A 79 -21.65 5.85 -47.78
N SER A 80 -22.89 5.79 -48.26
CA SER A 80 -23.56 4.72 -48.98
C SER A 80 -22.79 4.12 -50.17
N SER A 81 -22.87 2.81 -50.38
CA SER A 81 -23.53 2.20 -51.55
C SER A 81 -23.35 0.68 -51.58
N ALA A 82 -24.26 0.03 -52.32
CA ALA A 82 -24.64 -1.37 -52.29
C ALA A 82 -23.82 -2.30 -53.22
N GLY A 83 -24.02 -3.61 -53.05
CA GLY A 83 -23.70 -4.68 -54.02
C GLY A 83 -22.96 -5.86 -53.37
N SER A 84 -23.63 -6.94 -52.97
CA SER A 84 -24.00 -8.13 -53.78
C SER A 84 -22.92 -9.22 -53.81
N THR A 85 -23.30 -10.44 -53.37
CA THR A 85 -22.77 -11.78 -53.75
C THR A 85 -21.27 -12.04 -53.43
N GLU A 86 -20.82 -13.18 -52.91
CA GLU A 86 -21.12 -14.56 -53.28
C GLU A 86 -20.39 -15.52 -52.31
N LYS A 87 -20.91 -16.74 -52.17
CA LYS A 87 -20.26 -17.89 -51.52
C LYS A 87 -18.94 -18.26 -52.23
N LYS A 88 -17.96 -18.76 -51.47
CA LYS A 88 -17.31 -20.06 -51.76
C LYS A 88 -16.35 -20.55 -50.67
N SER A 89 -16.71 -21.73 -50.18
CA SER A 89 -15.88 -22.81 -49.66
C SER A 89 -14.61 -23.12 -50.45
N ALA A 90 -13.54 -23.50 -49.74
CA ALA A 90 -12.79 -24.75 -49.97
C ALA A 90 -11.61 -24.87 -48.98
N GLU A 91 -11.71 -25.83 -48.06
CA GLU A 91 -10.55 -26.51 -47.49
C GLU A 91 -9.94 -27.44 -48.54
N LYS A 92 -8.60 -27.53 -48.57
CA LYS A 92 -7.91 -28.79 -48.85
C LYS A 92 -6.48 -28.78 -48.34
N GLU A 93 -6.20 -29.84 -47.60
CA GLU A 93 -4.91 -30.39 -47.19
C GLU A 93 -3.90 -30.45 -48.35
N SER A 94 -2.60 -30.44 -48.04
CA SER A 94 -1.73 -31.63 -48.22
C SER A 94 -0.23 -31.33 -48.07
N THR A 95 0.37 -32.03 -47.10
CA THR A 95 1.61 -32.83 -47.18
C THR A 95 2.94 -32.28 -47.74
N SER A 96 3.95 -32.38 -46.87
CA SER A 96 5.24 -33.09 -47.05
C SER A 96 6.56 -32.31 -47.30
N SER A 97 7.52 -32.71 -46.45
CA SER A 97 8.95 -33.00 -46.70
C SER A 97 9.97 -31.89 -47.00
N PHE A 98 10.86 -31.72 -46.01
CA PHE A 98 12.31 -32.01 -46.03
C PHE A 98 13.29 -31.07 -46.77
N VAL A 99 14.37 -30.75 -46.02
CA VAL A 99 15.76 -30.34 -46.39
C VAL A 99 16.12 -28.84 -46.48
N SER A 100 16.91 -28.42 -45.47
CA SER A 100 18.13 -27.58 -45.48
C SER A 100 18.31 -26.49 -46.54
N SER A 101 18.52 -25.26 -46.09
CA SER A 101 19.82 -24.55 -46.18
C SER A 101 19.69 -23.16 -45.56
N GLY A 102 20.76 -22.66 -44.95
CA GLY A 102 20.74 -21.45 -44.14
C GLY A 102 20.60 -20.14 -44.92
N GLU A 103 19.93 -19.18 -44.31
CA GLU A 103 20.07 -17.75 -44.58
C GLU A 103 20.02 -16.96 -43.26
N SER A 104 21.18 -16.41 -42.93
CA SER A 104 21.44 -15.04 -42.47
C SER A 104 20.27 -14.16 -41.99
N LEU A 105 20.47 -13.58 -40.79
CA LEU A 105 20.05 -12.24 -40.35
C LEU A 105 18.55 -11.92 -40.39
N LEU A 106 17.85 -12.21 -39.29
CA LEU A 106 17.02 -11.23 -38.59
C LEU A 106 17.07 -11.58 -37.09
N SER A 107 17.93 -10.89 -36.34
CA SER A 107 17.76 -10.79 -34.90
C SER A 107 16.43 -10.07 -34.66
N ASN A 108 15.38 -10.83 -34.37
CA ASN A 108 14.16 -10.28 -33.79
C ASN A 108 14.50 -9.74 -32.41
N ASN A 109 15.03 -8.52 -32.38
CA ASN A 109 15.01 -7.65 -31.21
C ASN A 109 13.55 -7.25 -30.97
N ASN A 110 12.74 -8.21 -30.54
CA ASN A 110 11.59 -7.88 -29.72
C ASN A 110 12.12 -7.57 -28.33
N ASN A 111 12.79 -6.41 -28.23
CA ASN A 111 12.96 -5.73 -26.97
C ASN A 111 11.59 -5.16 -26.61
N THR A 112 10.65 -6.04 -26.25
CA THR A 112 9.59 -5.67 -25.32
C THR A 112 10.34 -5.35 -24.05
N ALA A 113 10.74 -4.08 -23.88
CA ALA A 113 11.24 -3.59 -22.61
C ALA A 113 10.21 -4.01 -21.57
N GLY A 114 10.53 -5.08 -20.83
CA GLY A 114 9.61 -5.67 -19.88
C GLY A 114 9.24 -4.56 -18.91
N VAL A 115 7.96 -4.23 -18.85
CA VAL A 115 7.47 -3.31 -17.83
C VAL A 115 7.90 -3.90 -16.49
N ASP A 116 8.59 -3.12 -15.68
CA ASP A 116 9.07 -3.56 -14.37
C ASP A 116 7.89 -4.18 -13.60
N ALA A 117 8.11 -5.34 -12.98
CA ALA A 117 7.08 -5.95 -12.14
C ALA A 117 6.87 -5.08 -10.88
N ILE A 118 5.65 -5.07 -10.34
CA ILE A 118 5.36 -4.48 -9.02
C ILE A 118 6.31 -5.10 -7.99
N LYS A 119 6.93 -4.26 -7.15
CA LYS A 119 7.84 -4.70 -6.09
C LYS A 119 7.32 -4.25 -4.74
N ILE A 120 7.16 -5.20 -3.84
CA ILE A 120 6.69 -4.96 -2.47
C ILE A 120 7.73 -5.52 -1.53
N ASP A 121 8.45 -4.62 -0.87
CA ASP A 121 9.36 -4.97 0.21
C ASP A 121 8.66 -4.81 1.56
N ALA A 122 9.06 -5.64 2.51
CA ALA A 122 8.50 -5.64 3.85
C ALA A 122 9.65 -5.79 4.86
N ILE A 123 9.73 -4.89 5.85
CA ILE A 123 10.76 -4.91 6.89
C ILE A 123 10.11 -5.37 8.20
N GLU A 124 10.75 -6.32 8.87
CA GLU A 124 10.37 -6.75 10.21
C GLU A 124 11.61 -7.07 11.04
N ILE A 125 11.73 -6.46 12.21
CA ILE A 125 12.89 -6.65 13.09
C ILE A 125 12.81 -7.98 13.84
N ASP A 126 11.60 -8.44 14.19
CA ASP A 126 11.38 -9.71 14.87
C ASP A 126 11.49 -10.89 13.91
N LYS A 127 12.46 -11.77 14.17
CA LYS A 127 12.76 -12.92 13.31
C LYS A 127 11.59 -13.87 13.12
N ASP A 128 10.79 -14.11 14.16
CA ASP A 128 9.68 -15.05 14.12
C ASP A 128 8.48 -14.48 13.33
N ALA A 129 8.20 -13.19 13.50
CA ALA A 129 7.24 -12.44 12.70
C ALA A 129 7.68 -12.36 11.24
N ALA A 130 8.94 -12.04 10.96
CA ALA A 130 9.49 -12.02 9.61
C ALA A 130 9.35 -13.40 8.93
N ALA A 131 9.70 -14.48 9.62
CA ALA A 131 9.50 -15.84 9.12
C ALA A 131 8.02 -16.17 8.87
N GLN A 132 7.12 -15.65 9.71
CA GLN A 132 5.69 -15.81 9.53
C GLN A 132 5.16 -15.06 8.31
N ALA A 133 5.60 -13.81 8.10
CA ALA A 133 5.29 -13.02 6.91
C ALA A 133 5.81 -13.73 5.64
N ALA A 134 7.03 -14.26 5.66
CA ALA A 134 7.60 -15.05 4.55
C ALA A 134 6.69 -16.21 4.13
N VAL A 135 6.16 -16.96 5.11
CA VAL A 135 5.22 -18.06 4.86
C VAL A 135 3.91 -17.55 4.28
N ASN A 136 3.37 -16.45 4.81
CA ASN A 136 2.14 -15.85 4.28
C ASN A 136 2.32 -15.36 2.83
N PHE A 137 3.44 -14.72 2.53
CA PHE A 137 3.77 -14.25 1.17
C PHE A 137 3.88 -15.42 0.20
N LYS A 138 4.62 -16.47 0.57
CA LYS A 138 4.77 -17.68 -0.25
C LYS A 138 3.43 -18.39 -0.52
N ASN A 139 2.51 -18.36 0.43
CA ASN A 139 1.18 -18.97 0.29
C ASN A 139 0.15 -18.07 -0.42
N SER A 140 0.53 -16.86 -0.80
CA SER A 140 -0.31 -15.94 -1.58
C SER A 140 -0.06 -16.10 -3.08
N LYS A 141 -1.00 -15.62 -3.89
CA LYS A 141 -0.83 -15.55 -5.35
C LYS A 141 0.21 -14.51 -5.81
N TRP A 142 0.70 -13.65 -4.91
CA TRP A 142 1.68 -12.59 -5.18
C TRP A 142 3.09 -12.92 -4.67
N ALA A 143 3.39 -14.20 -4.42
CA ALA A 143 4.67 -14.63 -3.86
C ALA A 143 5.90 -14.08 -4.61
N GLY A 144 5.81 -13.90 -5.93
CA GLY A 144 6.90 -13.36 -6.75
C GLY A 144 7.12 -11.84 -6.65
N GLN A 145 6.22 -11.10 -6.00
CA GLN A 145 6.29 -9.63 -5.85
C GLN A 145 6.65 -9.20 -4.43
N LEU A 146 6.48 -10.10 -3.46
CA LEU A 146 6.60 -9.83 -2.03
C LEU A 146 7.94 -10.32 -1.48
N HIS A 147 8.71 -9.40 -0.92
CA HIS A 147 10.04 -9.66 -0.38
C HIS A 147 10.11 -9.24 1.08
N ILE A 148 10.54 -10.16 1.95
CA ILE A 148 10.66 -9.93 3.39
C ILE A 148 12.13 -9.73 3.75
N HIS A 149 12.39 -8.70 4.56
CA HIS A 149 13.70 -8.35 5.08
C HIS A 149 13.64 -8.40 6.61
N ASN A 150 14.35 -9.35 7.21
CA ASN A 150 14.47 -9.41 8.67
C ASN A 150 15.62 -8.51 9.12
N CYS A 151 15.35 -7.21 9.26
CA CYS A 151 16.33 -6.21 9.65
C CYS A 151 15.70 -5.06 10.43
N ASP A 152 16.56 -4.26 11.05
CA ASP A 152 16.20 -2.92 11.50
C ASP A 152 16.02 -2.01 10.28
N VAL A 153 15.04 -1.11 10.33
CA VAL A 153 14.81 -0.12 9.27
C VAL A 153 16.02 0.79 9.06
N ALA A 154 16.79 1.09 10.12
CA ALA A 154 17.99 1.90 10.03
C ALA A 154 19.13 1.22 9.23
N GLY A 155 19.10 -0.12 9.13
CA GLY A 155 20.06 -0.90 8.35
C GLY A 155 19.51 -1.38 7.00
N PHE A 156 18.34 -0.89 6.57
CA PHE A 156 17.74 -1.29 5.31
C PHE A 156 18.24 -0.42 4.15
N GLU A 157 19.00 -1.02 3.24
CA GLU A 157 19.62 -0.35 2.09
C GLU A 157 19.10 -0.94 0.77
N PRO A 158 17.94 -0.48 0.26
CA PRO A 158 17.38 -0.98 -0.99
C PRO A 158 18.12 -0.42 -2.21
N ALA A 159 18.08 -1.15 -3.32
CA ALA A 159 18.64 -0.70 -4.60
C ALA A 159 17.82 0.44 -5.26
N TYR A 160 16.64 0.75 -4.72
CA TYR A 160 15.72 1.74 -5.27
C TYR A 160 14.89 2.39 -4.15
N LEU A 161 14.39 3.59 -4.44
CA LEU A 161 13.42 4.29 -3.61
C LEU A 161 11.98 3.84 -3.92
N TYR A 162 11.05 4.15 -3.03
CA TYR A 162 9.65 3.71 -3.07
C TYR A 162 8.69 4.85 -3.41
N ASP A 163 7.61 4.52 -4.13
CA ASP A 163 6.47 5.42 -4.36
C ASP A 163 5.60 5.55 -3.13
N THR A 164 5.45 4.44 -2.41
CA THR A 164 4.54 4.32 -1.28
C THR A 164 5.23 3.57 -0.16
N ILE A 165 5.20 4.17 1.02
CA ILE A 165 5.53 3.48 2.27
C ILE A 165 4.26 3.39 3.11
N ILE A 166 4.04 2.25 3.76
CA ILE A 166 2.90 2.01 4.64
C ILE A 166 3.40 1.41 5.96
N SER A 167 2.80 1.80 7.09
CA SER A 167 3.15 1.25 8.39
C SER A 167 2.00 1.33 9.40
N ASN A 168 1.79 0.25 10.16
CA ASN A 168 0.98 0.26 11.39
C ASN A 168 1.92 -0.01 12.58
N PRO A 169 2.66 1.01 13.04
CA PRO A 169 3.66 0.82 14.10
C PRO A 169 2.97 0.52 15.44
N PRO A 170 3.65 -0.16 16.37
CA PRO A 170 3.09 -0.41 17.69
C PRO A 170 3.01 0.88 18.52
N TYR A 171 1.80 1.25 18.96
CA TYR A 171 1.60 2.40 19.86
C TYR A 171 1.69 1.95 21.33
N PHE A 172 2.52 2.62 22.12
CA PHE A 172 2.51 2.45 23.57
C PHE A 172 1.82 3.67 24.18
N GLU A 173 0.62 3.47 24.72
CA GLU A 173 0.07 4.44 25.65
C GLU A 173 0.89 4.42 26.95
N SER A 174 1.09 5.60 27.52
CA SER A 174 1.58 5.72 28.89
C SER A 174 0.75 4.83 29.83
N PRO A 175 1.37 4.12 30.80
CA PRO A 175 0.68 3.18 31.70
C PRO A 175 -0.56 3.71 32.44
N ALA A 176 -0.76 5.03 32.47
CA ALA A 176 -1.83 5.71 33.18
C ALA A 176 -3.25 5.47 32.64
N LYS A 177 -3.44 4.91 31.43
CA LYS A 177 -4.77 4.74 30.79
C LYS A 177 -5.25 3.29 30.61
N LEU A 178 -4.52 2.30 31.11
CA LEU A 178 -4.88 0.89 30.91
C LEU A 178 -6.09 0.48 31.77
N SER A 179 -7.25 0.24 31.13
CA SER A 179 -8.42 -0.35 31.79
C SER A 179 -8.15 -1.78 32.29
N LYS A 180 -8.84 -2.19 33.36
CA LYS A 180 -8.69 -3.51 34.01
C LYS A 180 -8.86 -4.72 33.06
N ALA A 181 -9.52 -4.55 31.91
CA ALA A 181 -9.74 -5.61 30.93
C ALA A 181 -8.49 -5.92 30.07
N TYR A 182 -7.48 -5.05 30.06
CA TYR A 182 -6.29 -5.18 29.20
C TYR A 182 -5.12 -5.95 29.85
N ASN A 183 -5.24 -6.35 31.13
CA ASN A 183 -4.08 -6.76 31.93
C ASN A 183 -4.21 -8.13 32.61
N LYS A 184 -3.48 -9.09 32.04
CA LYS A 184 -2.59 -10.00 32.79
C LYS A 184 -1.52 -10.64 31.91
N GLN A 185 -1.81 -10.82 30.62
CA GLN A 185 -0.89 -11.44 29.65
C GLN A 185 0.03 -10.43 28.94
N ASN A 186 -0.34 -9.13 28.92
CA ASN A 186 0.40 -8.08 28.19
C ASN A 186 1.53 -7.42 28.99
N TYR A 187 1.54 -7.52 30.33
CA TYR A 187 2.53 -6.82 31.17
C TYR A 187 3.97 -7.37 31.03
N ASN A 188 4.12 -8.68 30.86
CA ASN A 188 5.44 -9.27 30.58
C ASN A 188 5.89 -9.06 29.12
N ARG A 189 4.94 -8.75 28.22
CA ARG A 189 5.19 -8.46 26.80
C ARG A 189 5.50 -6.98 26.56
N SER A 190 5.07 -6.07 27.45
CA SER A 190 5.35 -4.62 27.37
C SER A 190 6.78 -4.24 27.77
N VAL A 191 7.43 -4.99 28.67
CA VAL A 191 8.83 -4.72 29.08
C VAL A 191 9.83 -5.07 27.96
N ALA A 192 9.63 -6.19 27.25
CA ALA A 192 10.47 -6.57 26.11
C ALA A 192 10.31 -5.63 24.89
N ARG A 193 9.17 -4.94 24.78
CA ARG A 193 8.88 -3.99 23.70
C ARG A 193 9.55 -2.63 23.89
N GLN A 194 9.84 -2.20 25.11
CA GLN A 194 10.43 -0.88 25.37
C GLN A 194 11.83 -0.69 24.77
N THR A 195 12.53 -1.76 24.38
CA THR A 195 13.90 -1.69 23.83
C THR A 195 13.96 -1.71 22.29
N PHE A 196 12.87 -2.05 21.59
CA PHE A 196 12.87 -2.30 20.13
C PHE A 196 11.64 -1.72 19.41
N THR A 197 11.04 -0.66 19.95
CA THR A 197 9.86 -0.04 19.34
C THR A 197 10.29 0.98 18.30
N LEU A 198 9.81 0.79 17.06
CA LEU A 198 9.91 1.78 16.01
C LEU A 198 9.18 3.07 16.42
N SER A 199 9.93 4.11 16.79
CA SER A 199 9.38 5.40 17.18
C SER A 199 8.88 6.20 15.97
N PRO A 200 7.99 7.20 16.17
CA PRO A 200 7.60 8.09 15.08
C PRO A 200 8.78 8.79 14.41
N ASN A 201 9.82 9.18 15.18
CA ASN A 201 11.01 9.81 14.63
C ASN A 201 11.79 8.86 13.72
N GLU A 202 12.03 7.62 14.15
CA GLU A 202 12.74 6.63 13.34
C GLU A 202 11.96 6.27 12.08
N LEU A 203 10.63 6.09 12.20
CA LEU A 203 9.76 5.82 11.06
C LEU A 203 9.81 6.96 10.05
N PHE A 204 9.58 8.21 10.47
CA PHE A 204 9.52 9.34 9.54
C PHE A 204 10.88 9.69 8.94
N ASN A 205 11.97 9.55 9.70
CA ASN A 205 13.33 9.69 9.17
C ASN A 205 13.60 8.65 8.07
N ALA A 206 13.32 7.37 8.35
CA ALA A 206 13.49 6.29 7.38
C ALA A 206 12.58 6.49 6.16
N SER A 207 11.31 6.82 6.36
CA SER A 207 10.38 7.05 5.27
C SER A 207 10.81 8.21 4.37
N SER A 208 11.31 9.30 4.95
CA SER A 208 11.85 10.42 4.17
C SER A 208 13.07 10.02 3.35
N ALA A 209 13.95 9.17 3.88
CA ALA A 209 15.11 8.67 3.16
C ALA A 209 14.76 7.69 2.04
N LEU A 210 13.74 6.86 2.25
CA LEU A 210 13.38 5.73 1.37
C LEU A 210 12.32 6.07 0.32
N LEU A 211 11.58 7.17 0.46
CA LEU A 211 10.63 7.65 -0.55
C LEU A 211 11.32 8.38 -1.70
N ILE A 212 10.81 8.18 -2.92
CA ILE A 212 11.06 9.12 -4.02
C ILE A 212 10.52 10.51 -3.67
N GLU A 213 10.98 11.52 -4.39
CA GLU A 213 10.32 12.82 -4.36
C GLU A 213 8.86 12.68 -4.82
N SER A 214 7.93 13.37 -4.15
CA SER A 214 6.48 13.18 -4.33
C SER A 214 5.91 11.81 -3.92
N GLY A 215 6.73 10.96 -3.29
CA GLY A 215 6.30 9.69 -2.71
C GLY A 215 5.41 9.89 -1.47
N GLN A 216 4.61 8.87 -1.16
CA GLN A 216 3.58 8.93 -0.11
C GLN A 216 3.88 8.01 1.06
N MET A 217 3.72 8.53 2.28
CA MET A 217 3.79 7.75 3.52
C MET A 217 2.40 7.61 4.12
N TYR A 218 1.99 6.36 4.39
CA TYR A 218 0.74 6.01 5.05
C TYR A 218 1.01 5.42 6.42
N CYS A 219 0.38 5.95 7.46
CA CYS A 219 0.42 5.34 8.78
C CYS A 219 -0.86 5.53 9.55
N VAL A 220 -1.01 4.81 10.65
CA VAL A 220 -2.02 5.07 11.68
C VAL A 220 -1.34 5.47 12.98
N TYR A 221 -2.02 6.23 13.83
CA TYR A 221 -1.65 6.52 15.22
C TYR A 221 -2.92 6.82 16.04
N PRO A 222 -2.89 6.70 17.39
CA PRO A 222 -3.99 7.14 18.23
C PRO A 222 -4.34 8.60 17.98
N ALA A 223 -5.62 8.95 17.95
CA ALA A 223 -6.07 10.31 17.69
C ALA A 223 -5.51 11.33 18.70
N SER A 224 -5.22 10.89 19.94
CA SER A 224 -4.57 11.72 20.95
C SER A 224 -3.14 12.16 20.62
N MET A 225 -2.49 11.53 19.62
CA MET A 225 -1.14 11.85 19.18
C MET A 225 -1.12 12.70 17.90
N GLU A 226 -2.27 13.10 17.35
CA GLU A 226 -2.38 13.75 16.05
C GLU A 226 -1.41 14.93 15.86
N ALA A 227 -1.45 15.92 16.75
CA ALA A 227 -0.61 17.11 16.64
C ALA A 227 0.90 16.76 16.68
N ASP A 228 1.29 15.84 17.55
CA ASP A 228 2.68 15.39 17.67
C ASP A 228 3.14 14.63 16.43
N ILE A 229 2.27 13.80 15.85
CA ILE A 229 2.56 13.03 14.64
C ILE A 229 2.73 13.95 13.43
N ILE A 230 1.81 14.91 13.24
CA ILE A 230 1.91 15.88 12.14
C ILE A 230 3.19 16.70 12.27
N LYS A 231 3.49 17.20 13.48
CA LYS A 231 4.71 17.96 13.75
C LYS A 231 5.98 17.14 13.52
N THR A 232 6.00 15.89 13.97
CA THR A 232 7.17 15.01 13.82
C THR A 232 7.40 14.69 12.34
N ALA A 233 6.35 14.32 11.59
CA ALA A 233 6.44 14.08 10.16
C ALA A 233 7.00 15.30 9.40
N ALA A 234 6.48 16.50 9.69
CA ALA A 234 6.93 17.73 9.06
C ALA A 234 8.42 18.02 9.33
N SER A 235 8.93 17.71 10.53
CA SER A 235 10.35 17.85 10.86
C SER A 235 11.29 16.94 10.03
N HIS A 236 10.74 15.90 9.40
CA HIS A 236 11.45 14.98 8.50
C HIS A 236 11.12 15.24 7.01
N GLY A 237 10.44 16.34 6.69
CA GLY A 237 10.10 16.72 5.31
C GLY A 237 8.90 15.96 4.73
N LEU A 238 8.06 15.37 5.59
CA LEU A 238 6.81 14.70 5.21
C LEU A 238 5.62 15.56 5.65
N PHE A 239 4.84 16.04 4.68
CA PHE A 239 3.76 17.00 4.94
C PHE A 239 2.39 16.35 4.81
N LEU A 240 1.48 16.67 5.74
CA LEU A 240 0.16 16.06 5.76
C LEU A 240 -0.60 16.45 4.48
N GLU A 241 -1.16 15.45 3.80
CA GLU A 241 -2.00 15.64 2.62
C GLU A 241 -3.44 15.21 2.89
N ALA A 242 -3.64 14.09 3.57
CA ALA A 242 -4.97 13.60 3.91
C ALA A 242 -4.97 12.89 5.26
N MET A 243 -6.13 12.90 5.92
CA MET A 243 -6.32 12.23 7.20
C MET A 243 -7.73 11.63 7.29
N LEU A 244 -7.84 10.47 7.92
CA LEU A 244 -9.12 9.82 8.22
C LEU A 244 -9.22 9.59 9.73
N TYR A 245 -10.22 10.21 10.35
CA TYR A 245 -10.57 9.90 11.74
C TYR A 245 -11.33 8.59 11.81
N VAL A 246 -11.06 7.76 12.82
CA VAL A 246 -11.79 6.51 13.04
C VAL A 246 -12.44 6.51 14.41
N GLN A 247 -13.75 6.26 14.41
CA GLN A 247 -14.58 6.19 15.61
C GLN A 247 -15.18 4.79 15.75
N HIS A 248 -15.31 4.28 16.97
CA HIS A 248 -16.07 3.05 17.20
C HIS A 248 -17.55 3.24 16.88
N THR A 249 -18.13 4.34 17.37
CA THR A 249 -19.51 4.77 17.20
C THR A 249 -19.56 6.30 17.10
N SER A 250 -20.62 6.86 16.52
CA SER A 250 -20.73 8.31 16.25
C SER A 250 -20.77 9.20 17.51
N ASP A 251 -21.03 8.62 18.68
CA ASP A 251 -21.09 9.32 19.98
C ASP A 251 -19.74 9.35 20.71
N LYS A 252 -18.68 8.75 20.13
CA LYS A 252 -17.34 8.72 20.71
C LYS A 252 -16.39 9.60 19.93
N ASP A 253 -15.43 10.17 20.64
CA ASP A 253 -14.28 10.80 20.01
C ASP A 253 -13.50 9.77 19.17
N PRO A 254 -12.85 10.19 18.08
CA PRO A 254 -11.96 9.32 17.32
C PRO A 254 -10.91 8.67 18.24
N TYR A 255 -10.68 7.37 18.04
CA TYR A 255 -9.63 6.66 18.77
C TYR A 255 -8.33 6.56 17.96
N LEU A 256 -8.44 6.64 16.63
CA LEU A 256 -7.35 6.46 15.68
C LEU A 256 -7.45 7.50 14.57
N CYS A 257 -6.30 7.94 14.08
CA CYS A 257 -6.16 8.68 12.84
C CYS A 257 -5.33 7.85 11.85
N ALA A 258 -5.81 7.70 10.61
CA ALA A 258 -4.97 7.28 9.49
C ALA A 258 -4.47 8.53 8.78
N PHE A 259 -3.17 8.58 8.51
CA PHE A 259 -2.48 9.72 7.92
C PHE A 259 -1.92 9.33 6.56
N ARG A 260 -1.98 10.28 5.63
CA ARG A 260 -1.22 10.26 4.39
C ARG A 260 -0.38 11.52 4.32
N PHE A 261 0.93 11.32 4.28
CA PHE A 261 1.91 12.38 4.09
C PHE A 261 2.54 12.28 2.71
N ASN A 262 2.90 13.43 2.14
CA ASN A 262 3.71 13.51 0.93
C ASN A 262 5.12 13.99 1.26
N LYS A 263 6.13 13.38 0.62
CA LYS A 263 7.48 13.92 0.58
C LYS A 263 7.56 15.06 -0.45
N VAL A 264 8.03 16.22 -0.01
CA VAL A 264 8.17 17.41 -0.86
C VAL A 264 9.63 17.58 -1.30
N MET A 265 9.82 18.02 -2.56
CA MET A 265 11.13 18.27 -3.15
C MET A 265 11.97 19.24 -2.32
N LYS A 266 13.24 18.88 -2.14
CA LYS A 266 14.28 19.85 -1.74
C LYS A 266 14.59 20.75 -2.93
N ASN A 267 14.71 22.07 -2.73
CA ASN A 267 15.18 22.96 -3.78
C ASN A 267 16.65 22.67 -4.15
N ALA A 268 17.06 23.15 -5.33
CA ALA A 268 18.38 22.91 -5.92
C ALA A 268 19.58 23.44 -5.08
N ASP A 269 19.32 24.36 -4.16
CA ASP A 269 20.26 24.96 -3.20
C ASP A 269 20.34 24.20 -1.86
N GLY A 270 19.68 23.04 -1.74
CA GLY A 270 19.69 22.21 -0.53
C GLY A 270 18.79 22.73 0.59
N GLY A 271 18.18 23.91 0.41
CA GLY A 271 17.04 24.35 1.22
C GLY A 271 15.78 23.58 0.84
N HIS A 272 14.88 23.32 1.79
CA HIS A 272 13.56 22.81 1.42
C HIS A 272 12.83 23.87 0.59
N ALA A 273 12.05 23.46 -0.41
CA ALA A 273 11.18 24.36 -1.18
C ALA A 273 10.31 25.18 -0.25
N ASP A 274 10.71 26.45 -0.04
CA ASP A 274 10.10 27.46 0.86
C ASP A 274 9.20 26.83 1.92
N CYS A 275 9.82 26.11 2.87
CA CYS A 275 9.08 25.44 3.94
C CYS A 275 8.41 26.43 4.89
N THR A 276 8.76 27.72 4.86
CA THR A 276 8.00 28.79 5.52
C THR A 276 6.70 29.08 4.79
N ALA A 277 6.70 29.17 3.46
CA ALA A 277 5.45 29.28 2.70
C ALA A 277 4.57 28.04 2.84
N TYR A 278 5.13 26.82 2.90
CA TYR A 278 4.35 25.58 3.11
C TYR A 278 3.87 25.37 4.57
N ALA A 279 4.67 25.71 5.57
CA ALA A 279 4.27 25.63 6.98
C ALA A 279 3.28 26.74 7.35
N ASP A 280 3.47 27.96 6.85
CA ASP A 280 2.54 29.08 7.07
C ASP A 280 1.28 28.95 6.20
N HIS A 281 1.34 28.34 5.00
CA HIS A 281 0.13 27.97 4.24
C HIS A 281 -0.66 26.83 4.89
N GLN A 282 -0.03 25.83 5.52
CA GLN A 282 -0.79 24.82 6.26
C GLN A 282 -1.40 25.35 7.56
N LEU A 283 -0.75 26.33 8.20
CA LEU A 283 -1.29 27.00 9.39
C LEU A 283 -2.45 27.96 9.07
N PHE A 284 -2.59 28.46 7.83
CA PHE A 284 -3.62 29.47 7.52
C PHE A 284 -4.49 29.24 6.28
N THR A 285 -4.09 28.49 5.26
CA THR A 285 -4.93 28.26 4.07
C THR A 285 -4.52 26.99 3.33
N THR A 286 -5.15 25.87 3.70
CA THR A 286 -6.02 25.07 2.81
C THR A 286 -6.70 24.09 3.75
N LYS A 287 -8.03 24.12 3.83
CA LYS A 287 -8.84 23.00 4.36
C LYS A 287 -8.14 21.70 3.99
N VAL A 288 -7.69 20.90 4.98
CA VAL A 288 -7.36 19.50 4.75
C VAL A 288 -8.52 18.95 3.93
N ALA A 289 -8.28 18.68 2.65
CA ALA A 289 -9.34 18.33 1.73
C ALA A 289 -9.79 16.92 2.11
N ASN A 290 -10.90 16.84 2.84
CA ASN A 290 -11.54 15.65 3.41
C ASN A 290 -11.05 15.24 4.82
N GLU A 291 -11.38 16.06 5.83
CA GLU A 291 -11.62 15.53 7.18
C GLU A 291 -12.84 14.59 7.13
N ASN A 292 -12.62 13.32 6.78
CA ASN A 292 -13.66 12.31 6.82
C ASN A 292 -13.53 11.51 8.11
N ALA A 293 -14.64 11.35 8.82
CA ALA A 293 -14.74 10.43 9.94
C ALA A 293 -15.32 9.10 9.44
N LEU A 294 -14.62 8.01 9.74
CA LEU A 294 -15.11 6.64 9.57
C LEU A 294 -15.68 6.15 10.89
N VAL A 295 -17.00 6.01 10.95
CA VAL A 295 -17.67 5.37 12.08
C VAL A 295 -17.75 3.87 11.81
N ILE A 296 -17.21 3.02 12.69
CA ILE A 296 -17.18 1.57 12.48
C ILE A 296 -18.56 0.95 12.68
N ARG A 297 -19.27 1.30 13.76
CA ARG A 297 -20.59 0.77 14.11
C ARG A 297 -21.64 1.85 14.30
N ASP A 298 -22.86 1.55 13.89
CA ASP A 298 -24.03 2.38 14.21
C ASP A 298 -24.49 2.20 15.67
N ARG A 299 -25.56 2.89 16.05
CA ARG A 299 -26.14 2.83 17.40
C ARG A 299 -26.76 1.47 17.74
N GLU A 300 -27.07 0.65 16.73
CA GLU A 300 -27.63 -0.70 16.87
C GLU A 300 -26.52 -1.76 16.98
N GLY A 301 -25.25 -1.36 16.81
CA GLY A 301 -24.09 -2.22 16.88
C GLY A 301 -23.75 -2.89 15.55
N ASN A 302 -24.43 -2.56 14.45
CA ASN A 302 -24.10 -3.08 13.12
C ASN A 302 -22.95 -2.29 12.50
N TYR A 303 -22.17 -2.90 11.60
CA TYR A 303 -21.21 -2.10 10.82
C TYR A 303 -21.93 -1.12 9.91
N THR A 304 -21.44 0.12 9.88
CA THR A 304 -21.95 1.19 9.01
C THR A 304 -21.72 0.88 7.53
N ASN A 305 -22.44 1.58 6.65
CA ASN A 305 -22.29 1.41 5.20
C ASN A 305 -20.94 1.93 4.72
N GLU A 306 -20.40 2.97 5.36
CA GLU A 306 -19.11 3.57 5.06
C GLU A 306 -17.97 2.61 5.42
N TYR A 307 -18.02 1.99 6.60
CA TYR A 307 -17.05 0.97 7.00
C TYR A 307 -17.13 -0.27 6.10
N LYS A 308 -18.34 -0.71 5.78
CA LYS A 308 -18.57 -1.79 4.81
C LYS A 308 -17.94 -1.45 3.47
N ALA A 309 -18.27 -0.30 2.88
CA ALA A 309 -17.75 0.12 1.58
C ALA A 309 -16.22 0.18 1.56
N LEU A 310 -15.60 0.75 2.60
CA LEU A 310 -14.15 0.86 2.69
C LEU A 310 -13.47 -0.51 2.79
N CYS A 311 -13.99 -1.41 3.64
CA CYS A 311 -13.35 -2.68 3.93
C CYS A 311 -13.77 -3.82 2.98
N GLN A 312 -14.82 -3.61 2.17
CA GLN A 312 -15.41 -4.64 1.31
C GLN A 312 -14.42 -5.31 0.35
N PRO A 313 -13.37 -4.67 -0.18
CA PRO A 313 -12.38 -5.37 -1.01
C PRO A 313 -11.60 -6.48 -0.29
N PHE A 314 -11.48 -6.41 1.05
CA PHE A 314 -10.62 -7.30 1.83
C PHE A 314 -11.38 -8.15 2.84
N TYR A 315 -12.39 -7.56 3.48
CA TYR A 315 -13.05 -8.14 4.64
C TYR A 315 -14.29 -8.97 4.26
N LEU A 316 -14.41 -10.15 4.87
CA LEU A 316 -15.43 -11.15 4.53
C LEU A 316 -16.68 -11.10 5.43
N LYS A 317 -16.58 -10.51 6.62
CA LYS A 317 -17.59 -10.64 7.67
C LYS A 317 -17.98 -9.29 8.23
N PHE A 318 -19.08 -8.75 7.75
CA PHE A 318 -19.77 -7.62 8.38
C PHE A 318 -20.91 -8.17 9.24
#